data_AF-A0A2E6WZG0-F1
#
_entry.id   AF-A0A2E6WZG0-F1
#
_cell.length_a   1.000
_cell.length_b   1.000
_cell.length_c   1.000
_cell.angle_alpha   90.00
_cell.angle_beta   90.00
_cell.angle_gamma   90.00
#
_symmetry.space_group_name_H-M   'P 1'
#
loop_
_entity.id
_entity.type
_entity.pdbx_description
1 polymer ?
#
loop_
_entity_poly.entity_id
_entity_poly.type
_entity_poly.pdbx_seq_one_letter_code
_entity_poly.pdbx_strand_id
1 'polypeptide(L)'
;MSAYTRAGIRAPWAVRLSGIRYRTTRVLPWEIGRKGSGLWVEVPPGTAFDVSIPRPLWWAFDPHDPRYLKAAALHDELLKLGWDRVTAAAVFHCALVADGVPRARRLAMLLAVMLWRYR
;
A
#
# COMPACT_ATOMS: atom_id res chain seq x y z
N MET A 1 1.31 -15.39 1.54
CA MET A 1 2.31 -14.31 1.42
C MET A 1 2.38 -13.89 -0.03
N SER A 2 2.28 -12.59 -0.28
CA SER A 2 2.39 -11.97 -1.60
C SER A 2 3.78 -12.22 -2.22
N ALA A 3 3.86 -12.34 -3.55
CA ALA A 3 5.12 -12.50 -4.29
C ALA A 3 6.12 -11.34 -4.08
N TYR A 4 5.66 -10.24 -3.50
CA TYR A 4 6.38 -8.99 -3.30
C TYR A 4 6.95 -8.83 -1.88
N THR A 5 6.56 -9.71 -0.96
CA THR A 5 6.93 -9.69 0.45
C THR A 5 7.48 -11.06 0.83
N ARG A 6 8.78 -11.27 0.61
CA ARG A 6 9.48 -12.45 1.13
C ARG A 6 9.84 -12.16 2.59
N ALA A 7 9.46 -13.07 3.50
CA ALA A 7 9.71 -12.92 4.94
C ALA A 7 11.18 -12.52 5.20
N GLY A 8 11.39 -11.35 5.80
CA GLY A 8 12.70 -10.89 6.26
C GLY A 8 13.59 -10.16 5.25
N ILE A 9 13.17 -9.96 3.99
CA ILE A 9 13.99 -9.30 2.97
C ILE A 9 13.37 -7.95 2.57
N ARG A 10 14.17 -6.88 2.62
CA ARG A 10 13.87 -5.54 2.07
C ARG A 10 13.10 -5.69 0.75
N ALA A 11 12.00 -4.95 0.58
CA ALA A 11 11.29 -4.88 -0.69
C ALA A 11 12.25 -4.45 -1.81
N PRO A 12 12.72 -5.35 -2.71
CA PRO A 12 13.76 -5.02 -3.69
C PRO A 12 13.26 -4.05 -4.77
N TRP A 13 11.93 -3.86 -4.81
CA TRP A 13 11.23 -2.97 -5.71
C TRP A 13 10.98 -1.58 -5.09
N ALA A 14 11.32 -1.33 -3.81
CA ALA A 14 11.11 -0.05 -3.14
C ALA A 14 12.41 0.47 -2.53
N VAL A 15 12.83 1.68 -2.92
CA VAL A 15 13.96 2.39 -2.31
C VAL A 15 13.43 3.50 -1.42
N ARG A 16 13.91 3.54 -0.18
CA ARG A 16 13.61 4.62 0.76
C ARG A 16 14.34 5.88 0.32
N LEU A 17 13.61 6.98 0.14
CA LEU A 17 14.19 8.28 -0.20
C LEU A 17 14.55 9.06 1.08
N SER A 18 13.56 9.29 1.95
CA SER A 18 13.72 10.01 3.22
C SER A 18 12.50 9.80 4.09
N GLY A 19 12.67 9.66 5.41
CA GLY A 19 11.56 9.48 6.35
C GLY A 19 10.65 8.29 5.97
N ILE A 20 9.37 8.58 5.72
CA ILE A 20 8.33 7.62 5.28
C ILE A 20 8.11 7.58 3.76
N ARG A 21 8.96 8.30 3.00
CA ARG A 21 8.87 8.42 1.55
C ARG A 21 9.69 7.34 0.86
N TYR A 22 9.05 6.67 -0.08
CA TYR A 22 9.65 5.60 -0.88
C TYR A 22 9.47 5.88 -2.37
N ARG A 23 10.29 5.21 -3.17
CA ARG A 23 10.22 5.22 -4.63
C ARG A 23 10.20 3.80 -5.15
N THR A 24 9.30 3.50 -6.07
CA THR A 24 9.29 2.23 -6.80
C THR A 24 10.49 2.17 -7.75
N THR A 25 11.20 1.04 -7.80
CA THR A 25 12.30 0.79 -8.75
C THR A 25 11.88 -0.15 -9.88
N ARG A 26 10.72 -0.79 -9.76
CA ARG A 26 10.16 -1.75 -10.71
C ARG A 26 8.66 -1.52 -10.87
N VAL A 27 8.13 -1.93 -12.02
CA VAL A 27 6.68 -1.98 -12.25
C VAL A 27 6.06 -2.95 -11.23
N LEU A 28 4.97 -2.53 -10.59
CA LEU A 28 4.16 -3.39 -9.72
C LEU A 28 2.82 -3.66 -10.40
N PRO A 29 2.66 -4.81 -11.07
CA PRO A 29 1.37 -5.21 -11.59
C PRO A 29 0.50 -5.75 -10.44
N TRP A 30 -0.72 -5.24 -10.36
CA TRP A 30 -1.71 -5.63 -9.38
C TRP A 30 -3.07 -5.80 -10.02
N GLU A 31 -3.72 -6.90 -9.68
CA GLU A 31 -5.05 -7.21 -10.18
C GLU A 31 -6.09 -6.82 -9.11
N ILE A 32 -7.04 -5.98 -9.48
CA ILE A 32 -8.02 -5.43 -8.55
C ILE A 32 -9.08 -6.47 -8.19
N GLY A 33 -9.47 -6.51 -6.92
CA GLY A 33 -10.62 -7.26 -6.41
C GLY A 33 -10.32 -8.73 -6.16
N ARG A 34 -9.92 -9.47 -7.19
CA ARG A 34 -9.54 -10.88 -7.09
C ARG A 34 -8.53 -11.26 -8.17
N LYS A 35 -7.79 -12.33 -7.93
CA LYS A 35 -6.96 -12.96 -8.97
C LYS A 35 -7.86 -13.47 -10.10
N GLY A 36 -7.53 -13.15 -11.35
CA GLY A 36 -8.35 -13.42 -12.54
C GLY A 36 -9.58 -12.50 -12.67
N SER A 37 -9.55 -11.27 -12.15
CA SER A 37 -10.57 -10.25 -12.45
C SER A 37 -10.37 -9.60 -13.82
N GLY A 38 -9.15 -9.64 -14.37
CA GLY A 38 -8.78 -8.99 -15.62
C GLY A 38 -8.54 -7.48 -15.51
N LEU A 39 -8.81 -6.88 -14.34
CA LEU A 39 -8.59 -5.45 -14.11
C LEU A 39 -7.21 -5.22 -13.48
N TRP A 40 -6.26 -4.82 -14.32
CA TRP A 40 -4.87 -4.58 -13.92
C TRP A 40 -4.60 -3.11 -13.65
N VAL A 41 -3.89 -2.86 -12.55
CA VAL A 41 -3.28 -1.59 -12.20
C VAL A 41 -1.79 -1.81 -12.09
N GLU A 42 -1.04 -0.94 -12.74
CA GLU A 42 0.41 -0.98 -12.70
C GLU A 42 0.91 0.28 -12.01
N VAL A 43 1.74 0.11 -10.99
CA VAL A 43 2.50 1.23 -10.44
C VAL A 43 3.80 1.33 -11.23
N PRO A 44 4.03 2.44 -11.98
CA PRO A 44 5.23 2.57 -12.79
C PRO A 44 6.50 2.68 -11.94
N PRO A 45 7.69 2.37 -12.49
CA PRO A 45 8.94 2.61 -11.82
C PRO A 45 9.18 4.12 -11.68
N GLY A 46 9.79 4.53 -10.58
CA GLY A 46 10.04 5.94 -10.27
C GLY A 46 8.93 6.64 -9.51
N THR A 47 7.77 5.99 -9.31
CA THR A 47 6.67 6.52 -8.52
C THR A 47 7.10 6.73 -7.08
N ALA A 48 7.09 8.00 -6.66
CA ALA A 48 7.20 8.35 -5.26
C ALA A 48 5.85 8.11 -4.57
N PHE A 49 5.88 7.41 -3.44
CA PHE A 49 4.74 7.15 -2.57
C PHE A 49 5.13 7.39 -1.11
N ASP A 50 4.17 7.85 -0.33
CA ASP A 50 4.33 8.12 1.09
C ASP A 50 3.51 7.10 1.89
N VAL A 51 4.13 6.47 2.89
CA VAL A 51 3.39 5.59 3.80
C VAL A 51 2.57 6.50 4.73
N SER A 52 1.38 6.86 4.26
CA SER A 52 0.46 7.84 4.88
C SER A 52 -0.24 7.29 6.13
N ILE A 53 0.54 6.72 7.06
CA ILE A 53 0.07 6.33 8.38
C ILE A 53 0.17 7.57 9.29
N PRO A 54 -0.91 7.99 9.96
CA PRO A 54 -0.90 9.10 10.91
C PRO A 54 0.15 8.89 12.01
N ARG A 55 0.89 9.95 12.39
CA ARG A 55 1.91 9.88 13.46
C ARG A 55 1.39 9.28 14.78
N PRO A 56 0.16 9.58 15.24
CA PRO A 56 -0.39 8.96 16.45
C PRO A 56 -0.57 7.45 16.35
N LEU A 57 -0.49 6.87 15.15
CA LEU A 57 -0.58 5.42 14.93
C LEU A 57 0.82 4.78 14.79
N TRP A 58 1.91 5.55 14.74
CA TRP A 58 3.26 4.98 14.55
C TRP A 58 3.72 4.06 15.67
N TRP A 59 3.16 4.20 16.89
CA TRP A 59 3.45 3.28 18.00
C TRP A 59 2.90 1.86 17.76
N ALA A 60 1.79 1.75 17.02
CA ALA A 60 1.11 0.49 16.74
C ALA A 60 1.39 -0.03 15.33
N PHE A 61 1.81 0.84 14.41
CA PHE A 61 2.04 0.53 13.00
C PHE A 61 3.38 1.12 12.56
N ASP A 62 4.39 0.27 12.35
CA ASP A 62 5.67 0.72 11.81
C ASP A 62 5.50 1.10 10.33
N PRO A 63 5.70 2.37 9.94
CA PRO A 63 5.59 2.79 8.54
C PRO A 63 6.65 2.18 7.63
N HIS A 64 7.67 1.50 8.17
CA HIS A 64 8.70 0.83 7.39
C HIS A 64 8.44 -0.68 7.22
N ASP A 65 7.32 -1.21 7.72
CA ASP A 65 6.97 -2.61 7.52
C ASP A 65 6.79 -2.88 6.01
N PRO A 66 7.56 -3.81 5.41
CA PRO A 66 7.49 -4.10 3.98
C PRO A 66 6.09 -4.54 3.52
N ARG A 67 5.27 -5.07 4.44
CA ARG A 67 3.87 -5.46 4.17
C ARG A 67 2.97 -4.27 3.86
N TYR A 68 3.36 -3.06 4.26
CA TYR A 68 2.56 -1.85 4.02
C TYR A 68 3.00 -1.10 2.77
N LEU A 69 4.28 -1.24 2.38
CA LEU A 69 4.85 -0.50 1.26
C LEU A 69 4.05 -0.74 -0.02
N LYS A 70 3.68 -1.99 -0.30
CA LYS A 70 2.93 -2.32 -1.52
C LYS A 70 1.54 -1.71 -1.51
N ALA A 71 0.85 -1.85 -0.38
CA ALA A 71 -0.48 -1.28 -0.20
C ALA A 71 -0.44 0.25 -0.37
N ALA A 72 0.54 0.93 0.24
CA ALA A 72 0.74 2.37 0.12
C ALA A 72 1.04 2.81 -1.31
N ALA A 73 1.93 2.11 -2.02
CA ALA A 73 2.24 2.42 -3.42
C ALA A 73 1.00 2.31 -4.32
N LEU A 74 0.18 1.27 -4.16
CA LEU A 74 -1.07 1.10 -4.90
C LEU A 74 -2.09 2.19 -4.57
N HIS A 75 -2.25 2.51 -3.29
CA HIS A 75 -3.18 3.54 -2.85
C HIS A 75 -2.83 4.92 -3.42
N ASP A 76 -1.56 5.33 -3.32
CA ASP A 76 -1.11 6.62 -3.84
C ASP A 76 -1.21 6.70 -5.36
N GLU A 77 -0.93 5.59 -6.06
CA GLU A 77 -1.08 5.54 -7.52
C GLU A 77 -2.55 5.64 -7.94
N LEU A 78 -3.46 4.93 -7.28
CA LEU A 78 -4.90 5.02 -7.55
C LEU A 78 -5.44 6.43 -7.32
N LEU A 79 -5.00 7.10 -6.24
CA LEU A 79 -5.36 8.50 -6.00
C LEU A 79 -4.83 9.43 -7.11
N LYS A 80 -3.63 9.20 -7.65
CA LYS A 80 -3.09 9.96 -8.79
C LYS A 80 -3.87 9.71 -10.08
N LEU A 81 -4.35 8.49 -10.27
CA LEU A 81 -5.23 8.12 -11.39
C LEU A 81 -6.65 8.69 -11.25
N GLY A 82 -6.96 9.42 -10.18
CA GLY A 82 -8.25 10.07 -9.96
C GLY A 82 -9.32 9.15 -9.39
N TRP A 83 -8.95 7.98 -8.86
CA TRP A 83 -9.90 7.08 -8.20
C TRP A 83 -10.39 7.70 -6.90
N ASP A 84 -11.62 7.36 -6.53
CA ASP A 84 -12.16 7.77 -5.25
C ASP A 84 -11.37 7.11 -4.10
N ARG A 85 -11.30 7.83 -2.98
CA ARG A 85 -10.52 7.42 -1.81
C ARG A 85 -11.01 6.12 -1.20
N VAL A 86 -12.30 5.82 -1.29
CA VAL A 86 -12.90 4.61 -0.70
C VAL A 86 -12.48 3.38 -1.52
N THR A 87 -12.50 3.48 -2.84
CA THR A 87 -12.07 2.40 -3.74
C THR A 87 -10.56 2.21 -3.68
N ALA A 88 -9.77 3.29 -3.62
CA ALA A 88 -8.34 3.21 -3.36
C ALA A 88 -8.05 2.50 -2.01
N ALA A 89 -8.83 2.82 -0.97
CA ALA A 89 -8.74 2.17 0.34
C ALA A 89 -9.16 0.69 0.31
N ALA A 90 -10.14 0.31 -0.52
CA ALA A 90 -10.51 -1.09 -0.71
C ALA A 90 -9.36 -1.89 -1.35
N VAL A 91 -8.71 -1.34 -2.39
CA VAL A 91 -7.53 -1.97 -3.01
C VAL A 91 -6.37 -2.08 -2.02
N PHE A 92 -6.14 -1.04 -1.22
CA PHE A 92 -5.18 -1.05 -0.11
C PHE A 92 -5.46 -2.20 0.87
N HIS A 93 -6.71 -2.38 1.31
CA HIS A 93 -7.09 -3.48 2.18
C HIS A 93 -6.84 -4.85 1.54
N CYS A 94 -7.18 -5.04 0.26
CA CYS A 94 -6.90 -6.28 -0.47
C CYS A 94 -5.40 -6.60 -0.51
N ALA A 95 -4.54 -5.58 -0.71
CA ALA A 95 -3.09 -5.76 -0.66
C ALA A 95 -2.61 -6.20 0.74
N LEU A 96 -3.11 -5.57 1.81
CA LEU A 96 -2.78 -5.98 3.18
C LEU A 96 -3.24 -7.41 3.52
N VAL A 97 -4.39 -7.84 2.98
CA VAL A 97 -4.86 -9.23 3.11
C VAL A 97 -3.88 -10.19 2.45
N ALA A 98 -3.43 -9.89 1.23
CA ALA A 98 -2.46 -10.71 0.50
C ALA A 98 -1.10 -10.81 1.22
N ASP A 99 -0.69 -9.75 1.91
CA ASP A 99 0.53 -9.68 2.72
C ASP A 99 0.39 -10.30 4.12
N GLY A 100 -0.78 -10.85 4.45
CA GLY A 100 -1.00 -11.60 5.69
C GLY A 100 -1.06 -10.74 6.95
N VAL A 101 -1.39 -9.46 6.81
CA VAL A 101 -1.53 -8.55 7.95
C VAL A 101 -2.76 -8.99 8.79
N PRO A 102 -2.66 -9.05 10.14
CA PRO A 102 -3.75 -9.52 10.99
C PRO A 102 -4.98 -8.61 10.94
N ARG A 103 -6.17 -9.20 11.12
CA ARG A 103 -7.49 -8.56 10.89
C ARG A 103 -7.65 -7.20 11.58
N ALA A 104 -7.33 -7.11 12.87
CA ALA A 104 -7.46 -5.87 13.64
C ALA A 104 -6.57 -4.75 13.08
N ARG A 105 -5.34 -5.10 12.69
CA ARG A 105 -4.36 -4.16 12.13
C ARG A 105 -4.82 -3.65 10.76
N ARG A 106 -5.37 -4.53 9.92
CA ARG A 106 -5.95 -4.14 8.62
C ARG A 106 -7.12 -3.19 8.76
N LEU A 107 -8.05 -3.48 9.69
CA LEU A 107 -9.23 -2.63 9.90
C LEU A 107 -8.82 -1.23 10.35
N ALA A 108 -7.91 -1.13 11.31
CA ALA A 108 -7.41 0.15 11.78
C ALA A 108 -6.72 0.96 10.66
N MET A 109 -5.88 0.31 9.84
CA MET A 109 -5.23 0.99 8.71
C MET A 109 -6.23 1.41 7.62
N LEU A 110 -7.21 0.55 7.31
CA LEU A 110 -8.29 0.86 6.36
C LEU A 110 -9.08 2.09 6.81
N LEU A 111 -9.52 2.12 8.07
CA LEU A 111 -10.22 3.26 8.64
C LEU A 111 -9.35 4.52 8.61
N ALA A 112 -8.06 4.39 8.97
CA ALA A 112 -7.14 5.52 8.93
C ALA A 112 -7.02 6.13 7.53
N VAL A 113 -6.76 5.34 6.48
CA VAL A 113 -6.58 5.88 5.12
C VAL A 113 -7.88 6.40 4.49
N MET A 114 -9.01 5.79 4.85
CA MET A 114 -10.33 6.20 4.37
C MET A 114 -10.80 7.50 5.02
N LEU A 115 -10.59 7.67 6.33
CA LEU A 115 -11.02 8.86 7.10
C LEU A 115 -10.01 10.02 6.99
N TRP A 116 -8.73 9.72 6.79
CA TRP A 116 -7.71 10.76 6.68
C TRP A 116 -7.91 11.59 5.42
N ARG A 117 -8.18 12.89 5.58
CA ARG A 117 -8.58 13.84 4.51
C ARG A 117 -9.90 13.48 3.80
N TYR A 118 -10.82 12.79 4.47
CA TYR A 118 -12.21 12.72 4.02
C TYR A 118 -12.79 14.15 4.01
N ARG A 119 -13.18 14.63 2.82
CA ARG A 119 -13.75 15.96 2.60
C ARG A 119 -15.11 15.80 1.95
#